data_AF-A0A9W7F979-F1
#
_entry.id   AF-A0A9W7F979-F1
#
_cell.length_a   1.000
_cell.length_b   1.000
_cell.length_c   1.000
_cell.angle_alpha   90.00
_cell.angle_beta   90.00
_cell.angle_gamma   90.00
#
_symmetry.space_group_name_H-M   'P 1'
#
loop_
_entity.id
_entity.type
_entity.pdbx_description
1 polymer ?
#
loop_
_entity_poly.entity_id
_entity_poly.type
_entity_poly.pdbx_seq_one_letter_code
_entity_poly.pdbx_strand_id
1 'polypeptide(L)'
;MEELKEILWRCFVTSNIRRNPNDPECMRNRDFVEIISKDIKLSPSICPMRADLEVMHTYEAAEHPKRKFFFSCFINCVIKIATKKRSTTKTPQQQVELFVKKYFGPLAEKRKTRNVEDELFILEPVALKFSSSLKECFMFFATIPSDYEKNTLKRHEPRDDINAMTQSLHFGDWSSLCSLFNLSSSIGAAIKALSPGQLACAFMDSVKVNKVDSVGGLDFEEFWEALVRCSIFFNKGDESMEDAGIKEKVVKAFAHMSNNLETAVPRLLKLGNVTEKSGVMAGLTSGGRDASTAGGLLQSGTKEFTKLVWAELRTSPSSGRRSALLLEFSQFQAALRSIAKKCFPKEAKKVGEDAALIKLLEEYLLKDEELLHAQLFIDDEAKELTTFLKNFEPGMKKIFQFFATNATDEEKAMGRHTHCEDGINQQTCSMKWSNFLDFASASNLSSGTGSALTALSLTELAGAFVDSIDNQMTNDVGGLYFSEFINVIIRCALVFKFQEASTDRVKLEKLLLHMNNNFQTAIPKIINSGNERVGKGGQTAGGRALSTSHGLLIRGTREFNTALHQHVKMVNSGDVESIFNFAEKAGAEEDDGLGGLTAGLRTGL
;
A
#
# COMPACT_ATOMS: atom_id res chain seq x y z
N MET A 1 9.43 -23.00 37.90
CA MET A 1 8.31 -22.95 36.93
C MET A 1 8.36 -21.70 36.06
N GLU A 2 8.61 -20.51 36.60
CA GLU A 2 8.68 -19.28 35.79
C GLU A 2 9.80 -19.26 34.75
N GLU A 3 10.98 -19.78 35.07
CA GLU A 3 12.08 -19.96 34.11
C GLU A 3 11.66 -20.85 32.92
N LEU A 4 10.89 -21.91 33.18
CA LEU A 4 10.42 -22.82 32.14
C LEU A 4 9.36 -22.18 31.24
N LYS A 5 8.48 -21.37 31.82
CA LYS A 5 7.51 -20.58 31.05
C LYS A 5 8.22 -19.60 30.13
N GLU A 6 9.31 -18.98 30.55
CA GLU A 6 10.11 -18.10 29.69
C GLU A 6 10.66 -18.83 28.46
N ILE A 7 11.28 -20.01 28.66
CA ILE A 7 11.79 -20.84 27.56
C ILE A 7 10.65 -21.19 26.59
N LEU A 8 9.54 -21.70 27.12
CA LEU A 8 8.39 -22.10 26.30
C LEU A 8 7.74 -20.93 25.59
N TRP A 9 7.65 -19.76 26.23
CA TRP A 9 7.10 -18.54 25.65
C TRP A 9 7.92 -18.10 24.42
N ARG A 10 9.24 -18.10 24.53
CA ARG A 10 10.13 -17.77 23.40
C ARG A 10 9.92 -18.74 22.24
N CYS A 11 9.81 -20.03 22.51
CA CYS A 11 9.54 -21.03 21.46
C CYS A 11 8.17 -20.82 20.80
N PHE A 12 7.12 -20.60 21.62
CA PHE A 12 5.75 -20.38 21.17
C PHE A 12 5.67 -19.16 20.23
N VAL A 13 6.15 -18.01 20.71
CA VAL A 13 6.11 -16.75 19.95
C VAL A 13 6.98 -16.82 18.70
N THR A 14 8.17 -17.44 18.75
CA THR A 14 9.03 -17.62 17.55
C THR A 14 8.32 -18.42 16.47
N SER A 15 7.66 -19.52 16.85
CA SER A 15 6.94 -20.38 15.91
C SER A 15 5.78 -19.62 15.27
N ASN A 16 4.99 -18.90 16.08
CA ASN A 16 3.85 -18.13 15.60
C ASN A 16 4.28 -16.96 14.72
N ILE A 17 5.28 -16.16 15.10
CA ILE A 17 5.78 -15.07 14.24
C ILE A 17 6.27 -15.61 12.89
N ARG A 18 6.95 -16.76 12.88
CA ARG A 18 7.50 -17.34 11.65
C ARG A 18 6.43 -17.93 10.74
N ARG A 19 5.42 -18.58 11.31
CA ARG A 19 4.47 -19.42 10.54
C ARG A 19 3.07 -18.81 10.47
N ASN A 20 2.67 -18.03 11.46
CA ASN A 20 1.37 -17.39 11.61
C ASN A 20 1.49 -15.90 12.03
N PRO A 21 2.22 -15.06 11.26
CA PRO A 21 2.49 -13.68 11.65
C PRO A 21 1.24 -12.80 11.79
N ASN A 22 0.10 -13.21 11.23
CA ASN A 22 -1.15 -12.46 11.28
C ASN A 22 -1.96 -12.70 12.57
N ASP A 23 -1.61 -13.72 13.36
CA ASP A 23 -2.22 -14.01 14.68
C ASP A 23 -1.12 -14.58 15.59
N PRO A 24 -0.17 -13.75 16.06
CA PRO A 24 1.00 -14.22 16.80
C PRO A 24 0.65 -14.78 18.19
N GLU A 25 -0.53 -14.50 18.72
CA GLU A 25 -1.03 -15.00 20.01
C GLU A 25 -1.55 -16.46 19.90
N CYS A 26 -1.95 -16.91 18.71
CA CYS A 26 -2.59 -18.21 18.53
C CYS A 26 -1.75 -19.15 17.65
N MET A 27 -1.53 -20.38 18.12
CA MET A 27 -0.79 -21.39 17.36
C MET A 27 -1.73 -22.31 16.59
N ARG A 28 -1.53 -22.44 15.27
CA ARG A 28 -2.30 -23.37 14.45
C ARG A 28 -1.83 -24.80 14.66
N ASN A 29 -2.72 -25.74 14.38
CA ASN A 29 -2.47 -27.17 14.52
C ASN A 29 -1.16 -27.62 13.82
N ARG A 30 -0.98 -27.23 12.55
CA ARG A 30 0.24 -27.51 11.79
C ARG A 30 1.49 -26.99 12.47
N ASP A 31 1.43 -25.78 13.04
CA ASP A 31 2.58 -25.10 13.63
C ASP A 31 2.99 -25.77 14.96
N PHE A 32 2.01 -26.26 15.72
CA PHE A 32 2.22 -27.09 16.91
C PHE A 32 2.87 -28.45 16.56
N VAL A 33 2.40 -29.12 15.52
CA VAL A 33 3.01 -30.39 15.07
C VAL A 33 4.45 -30.16 14.63
N GLU A 34 4.72 -29.12 13.84
CA GLU A 34 6.06 -28.81 13.33
C GLU A 34 7.05 -28.48 14.45
N ILE A 35 6.64 -27.72 15.48
CA ILE A 35 7.54 -27.41 16.59
C ILE A 35 7.93 -28.67 17.37
N ILE A 36 6.98 -29.58 17.63
CA ILE A 36 7.25 -30.81 18.38
C ILE A 36 8.01 -31.85 17.55
N SER A 37 7.58 -32.10 16.32
CA SER A 37 8.12 -33.18 15.49
C SER A 37 9.42 -32.81 14.79
N LYS A 38 9.67 -31.52 14.49
CA LYS A 38 10.84 -31.10 13.70
C LYS A 38 11.77 -30.15 14.45
N ASP A 39 11.24 -29.11 15.09
CA ASP A 39 12.10 -28.02 15.58
C ASP A 39 12.90 -28.41 16.84
N ILE A 40 12.27 -29.11 17.79
CA ILE A 40 12.90 -29.50 19.06
C ILE A 40 13.63 -30.87 19.00
N LYS A 41 13.61 -31.54 17.84
CA LYS A 41 14.34 -32.80 17.54
C LYS A 41 14.18 -33.87 18.63
N LEU A 42 12.95 -34.24 18.97
CA LEU A 42 12.69 -35.34 19.91
C LEU A 42 13.25 -36.67 19.39
N SER A 43 13.71 -37.53 20.29
CA SER A 43 14.07 -38.90 19.93
C SER A 43 12.82 -39.69 19.51
N PRO A 44 12.92 -40.65 18.57
CA PRO A 44 11.77 -41.44 18.11
C PRO A 44 11.03 -42.17 19.24
N SER A 45 11.74 -42.52 20.32
CA SER A 45 11.19 -43.19 21.50
C SER A 45 10.33 -42.31 22.41
N ILE A 46 10.33 -40.99 22.20
CA ILE A 46 9.62 -39.98 22.99
C ILE A 46 8.65 -39.20 22.11
N CYS A 47 9.00 -38.97 20.84
CA CYS A 47 8.20 -38.23 19.87
C CYS A 47 6.82 -38.88 19.69
N PRO A 48 5.72 -38.19 20.05
CA PRO A 48 4.38 -38.68 19.76
C PRO A 48 4.17 -38.80 18.25
N MET A 49 3.24 -39.68 17.85
CA MET A 49 2.85 -39.73 16.45
C MET A 49 2.18 -38.41 16.04
N ARG A 50 2.27 -38.06 14.76
CA ARG A 50 1.61 -36.85 14.24
C ARG A 50 0.14 -36.78 14.61
N ALA A 51 -0.60 -37.89 14.46
CA ALA A 51 -2.01 -37.97 14.83
C ALA A 51 -2.26 -37.67 16.32
N ASP A 52 -1.39 -38.16 17.22
CA ASP A 52 -1.49 -37.86 18.66
C ASP A 52 -1.38 -36.34 18.92
N LEU A 53 -0.45 -35.68 18.23
CA LEU A 53 -0.23 -34.24 18.36
C LEU A 53 -1.41 -33.42 17.82
N GLU A 54 -1.99 -33.85 16.70
CA GLU A 54 -3.16 -33.19 16.11
C GLU A 54 -4.39 -33.31 17.03
N VAL A 55 -4.57 -34.48 17.65
CA VAL A 55 -5.63 -34.71 18.66
C VAL A 55 -5.37 -33.87 19.91
N MET A 56 -4.14 -33.84 20.44
CA MET A 56 -3.78 -33.01 21.60
C MET A 56 -4.07 -31.53 21.35
N HIS A 57 -3.69 -31.01 20.17
CA HIS A 57 -3.98 -29.62 19.79
C HIS A 57 -5.47 -29.34 19.76
N THR A 58 -6.24 -30.19 19.07
CA THR A 58 -7.68 -30.02 18.92
C THR A 58 -8.39 -30.07 20.28
N TYR A 59 -7.99 -31.00 21.14
CA TYR A 59 -8.53 -31.16 22.49
C TYR A 59 -8.26 -29.92 23.35
N GLU A 60 -7.00 -29.49 23.49
CA GLU A 60 -6.66 -28.33 24.32
C GLU A 60 -7.25 -27.03 23.78
N ALA A 61 -7.35 -26.88 22.45
CA ALA A 61 -7.99 -25.73 21.84
C ALA A 61 -9.50 -25.69 22.14
N ALA A 62 -10.18 -26.86 22.14
CA ALA A 62 -11.61 -26.96 22.40
C ALA A 62 -11.97 -26.68 23.87
N GLU A 63 -11.11 -27.10 24.81
CA GLU A 63 -11.28 -26.87 26.25
C GLU A 63 -11.01 -25.40 26.66
N HIS A 64 -10.23 -24.67 25.86
CA HIS A 64 -9.93 -23.27 26.16
C HIS A 64 -11.19 -22.39 25.98
N PRO A 65 -11.48 -21.42 26.88
CA PRO A 65 -12.71 -20.60 26.82
C PRO A 65 -12.95 -19.89 25.47
N LYS A 66 -11.85 -19.46 24.83
CA LYS A 66 -11.88 -18.78 23.52
C LYS A 66 -11.87 -19.74 22.32
N ARG A 67 -11.89 -21.06 22.53
CA ARG A 67 -11.82 -22.11 21.50
C ARG A 67 -10.66 -21.97 20.50
N LYS A 68 -9.52 -21.51 21.01
CA LYS A 68 -8.27 -21.32 20.24
C LYS A 68 -7.11 -21.87 21.07
N PHE A 69 -6.02 -22.21 20.39
CA PHE A 69 -4.84 -22.78 21.03
C PHE A 69 -3.85 -21.67 21.42
N PHE A 70 -3.94 -21.25 22.68
CA PHE A 70 -3.08 -20.23 23.29
C PHE A 70 -1.87 -20.85 24.00
N PHE A 71 -1.11 -20.02 24.71
CA PHE A 71 0.12 -20.43 25.37
C PHE A 71 -0.09 -21.45 26.50
N SER A 72 -1.20 -21.36 27.24
CA SER A 72 -1.59 -22.32 28.28
C SER A 72 -1.88 -23.71 27.69
N CYS A 73 -2.61 -23.77 26.56
CA CYS A 73 -2.82 -24.99 25.78
C CYS A 73 -1.47 -25.61 25.38
N PHE A 74 -0.53 -24.78 24.91
CA PHE A 74 0.81 -25.22 24.54
C PHE A 74 1.58 -25.81 25.74
N ILE A 75 1.55 -25.15 26.90
CA ILE A 75 2.17 -25.67 28.14
C ILE A 75 1.55 -27.02 28.52
N ASN A 76 0.22 -27.14 28.50
CA ASN A 76 -0.48 -28.37 28.85
C ASN A 76 -0.05 -29.53 27.95
N CYS A 77 0.01 -29.29 26.64
CA CYS A 77 0.53 -30.26 25.67
C CYS A 77 1.97 -30.67 26.00
N VAL A 78 2.86 -29.71 26.27
CA VAL A 78 4.27 -29.99 26.61
C VAL A 78 4.38 -30.83 27.88
N ILE A 79 3.58 -30.54 28.91
CA ILE A 79 3.52 -31.33 30.15
C ILE A 79 3.06 -32.76 29.87
N LYS A 80 1.99 -32.93 29.07
CA LYS A 80 1.48 -34.26 28.67
C LYS A 80 2.55 -35.07 27.93
N ILE A 81 3.27 -34.44 27.00
CA ILE A 81 4.36 -35.10 26.26
C ILE A 81 5.51 -35.48 27.20
N ALA A 82 5.95 -34.55 28.06
CA ALA A 82 7.08 -34.77 28.97
C ALA A 82 6.80 -35.91 29.98
N THR A 83 5.55 -36.05 30.42
CA THR A 83 5.14 -37.02 31.45
C THR A 83 4.58 -38.33 30.87
N LYS A 84 4.52 -38.49 29.53
CA LYS A 84 3.95 -39.68 28.86
C LYS A 84 4.61 -40.98 29.32
N LYS A 85 5.92 -40.96 29.57
CA LYS A 85 6.65 -42.08 30.20
C LYS A 85 6.96 -41.74 31.65
N ARG A 86 6.22 -42.32 32.59
CA ARG A 86 6.47 -42.17 34.02
C ARG A 86 7.87 -42.70 34.37
N SER A 87 8.72 -41.83 34.90
CA SER A 87 9.96 -42.26 35.57
C SER A 87 9.65 -42.70 36.99
N THR A 88 10.25 -43.80 37.42
CA THR A 88 10.19 -44.29 38.81
C THR A 88 11.06 -43.47 39.77
N THR A 89 11.98 -42.65 39.25
CA THR A 89 13.01 -41.96 40.07
C THR A 89 12.88 -40.44 40.10
N LYS A 90 12.02 -39.85 39.25
CA LYS A 90 11.86 -38.39 39.15
C LYS A 90 10.41 -37.97 39.32
N THR A 91 10.18 -36.88 40.04
CA THR A 91 8.83 -36.30 40.13
C THR A 91 8.36 -35.78 38.76
N PRO A 92 7.04 -35.68 38.51
CA PRO A 92 6.53 -35.13 37.25
C PRO A 92 7.09 -33.73 36.93
N GLN A 93 7.25 -32.88 37.95
CA GLN A 93 7.80 -31.54 37.78
C GLN A 93 9.28 -31.56 37.34
N GLN A 94 10.10 -32.43 37.94
CA GLN A 94 11.50 -32.60 37.53
C GLN A 94 11.63 -33.15 36.11
N GLN A 95 10.70 -34.04 35.70
CA GLN A 95 10.66 -34.56 34.33
C GLN A 95 10.36 -33.46 33.32
N VAL A 96 9.35 -32.61 33.60
CA VAL A 96 9.01 -31.46 32.75
C VAL A 96 10.19 -30.50 32.66
N GLU A 97 10.83 -30.16 33.79
CA GLU A 97 11.98 -29.25 33.80
C GLU A 97 13.11 -29.74 32.91
N LEU A 98 13.52 -31.00 33.08
CA LEU A 98 14.58 -31.59 32.26
C LEU A 98 14.18 -31.67 30.78
N PHE A 99 12.92 -31.98 30.48
CA PHE A 99 12.41 -32.05 29.11
C PHE A 99 12.46 -30.67 28.43
N VAL A 100 11.95 -29.63 29.09
CA VAL A 100 11.94 -28.26 28.56
C VAL A 100 13.36 -27.74 28.38
N LYS A 101 14.23 -27.86 29.38
CA LYS A 101 15.63 -27.40 29.29
C LYS A 101 16.39 -28.11 28.17
N LYS A 102 16.20 -29.44 28.02
CA LYS A 102 16.90 -30.23 27.01
C LYS A 102 16.43 -29.98 25.58
N TYR A 103 15.12 -29.92 25.34
CA TYR A 103 14.57 -29.92 23.98
C TYR A 103 14.11 -28.53 23.51
N PHE A 104 13.57 -27.70 24.42
CA PHE A 104 13.10 -26.35 24.07
C PHE A 104 14.17 -25.29 24.31
N GLY A 105 15.07 -25.47 25.27
CA GLY A 105 16.18 -24.54 25.54
C GLY A 105 16.95 -24.12 24.28
N PRO A 106 17.48 -25.08 23.49
CA PRO A 106 18.22 -24.75 22.26
C PRO A 106 17.39 -24.01 21.20
N LEU A 107 16.08 -24.22 21.16
CA LEU A 107 15.18 -23.50 20.25
C LEU A 107 14.91 -22.08 20.77
N ALA A 108 14.72 -21.91 22.08
CA ALA A 108 14.50 -20.61 22.72
C ALA A 108 15.72 -19.69 22.57
N GLU A 109 16.94 -20.22 22.63
CA GLU A 109 18.19 -19.46 22.44
C GLU A 109 18.33 -18.83 21.04
N LYS A 110 17.68 -19.42 20.02
CA LYS A 110 17.65 -18.86 18.66
C LYS A 110 16.87 -17.56 18.58
N ARG A 111 15.94 -17.32 19.52
CA ARG A 111 15.21 -16.05 19.64
C ARG A 111 15.91 -15.18 20.69
N LYS A 112 16.85 -14.36 20.24
CA LYS A 112 17.35 -13.24 21.04
C LYS A 112 16.53 -12.00 20.67
N THR A 113 15.58 -11.63 21.52
CA THR A 113 14.98 -10.30 21.46
C THR A 113 16.11 -9.29 21.66
N ARG A 114 16.29 -8.39 20.70
CA ARG A 114 17.25 -7.29 20.83
C ARG A 114 16.73 -6.36 21.92
N ASN A 115 17.57 -6.08 22.93
CA ASN A 115 17.29 -4.97 23.84
C ASN A 115 17.41 -3.66 23.06
N VAL A 116 16.46 -2.75 23.26
CA VAL A 116 16.40 -1.44 22.60
C VAL A 116 16.40 -0.28 23.61
N GLU A 117 16.65 -0.53 24.89
CA GLU A 117 16.64 0.49 25.96
C GLU A 117 17.60 1.65 25.66
N ASP A 118 18.81 1.36 25.20
CA ASP A 118 19.82 2.37 24.84
C ASP A 118 19.33 3.24 23.68
N GLU A 119 18.73 2.62 22.66
CA GLU A 119 18.13 3.32 21.52
C GLU A 119 16.96 4.18 21.95
N LEU A 120 16.08 3.68 22.82
CA LEU A 120 14.95 4.44 23.36
C LEU A 120 15.43 5.67 24.13
N PHE A 121 16.49 5.52 24.94
CA PHE A 121 17.10 6.63 25.68
C PHE A 121 17.65 7.70 24.73
N ILE A 122 18.42 7.31 23.70
CA ILE A 122 18.95 8.25 22.69
C ILE A 122 17.83 8.97 21.95
N LEU A 123 16.70 8.29 21.74
CA LEU A 123 15.56 8.81 21.00
C LEU A 123 14.56 9.58 21.87
N GLU A 124 14.77 9.73 23.18
CA GLU A 124 13.85 10.46 24.07
C GLU A 124 13.50 11.87 23.54
N PRO A 125 14.44 12.69 23.02
CA PRO A 125 14.10 14.00 22.44
C PRO A 125 13.21 13.88 21.19
N VAL A 126 13.39 12.83 20.41
CA VAL A 126 12.55 12.54 19.23
C VAL A 126 11.16 12.11 19.70
N ALA A 127 11.08 11.21 20.67
CA ALA A 127 9.82 10.77 21.26
C ALA A 127 9.00 11.97 21.78
N LEU A 128 9.63 12.87 22.55
CA LEU A 128 8.98 14.09 23.05
C LEU A 128 8.44 14.96 21.91
N LYS A 129 9.25 15.20 20.88
CA LYS A 129 8.87 16.02 19.72
C LYS A 129 7.69 15.44 18.94
N PHE A 130 7.68 14.13 18.70
CA PHE A 130 6.66 13.46 17.90
C PHE A 130 5.45 12.98 18.72
N SER A 131 5.55 12.97 20.04
CA SER A 131 4.56 12.37 20.96
C SER A 131 3.13 12.81 20.69
N SER A 132 2.88 14.12 20.59
CA SER A 132 1.52 14.66 20.37
C SER A 132 0.91 14.13 19.08
N SER A 133 1.65 14.19 17.96
CA SER A 133 1.18 13.72 16.65
C SER A 133 0.97 12.20 16.61
N LEU A 134 1.87 11.44 17.26
CA LEU A 134 1.77 9.99 17.35
C LEU A 134 0.65 9.54 18.26
N LYS A 135 0.34 10.28 19.34
CA LYS A 135 -0.81 10.02 20.21
C LYS A 135 -2.11 10.14 19.45
N GLU A 136 -2.27 11.16 18.61
CA GLU A 136 -3.48 11.31 17.79
C GLU A 136 -3.66 10.13 16.81
N CYS A 137 -2.57 9.70 16.16
CA CYS A 137 -2.58 8.50 15.32
C CYS A 137 -2.89 7.23 16.13
N PHE A 138 -2.25 7.05 17.30
CA PHE A 138 -2.48 5.92 18.19
C PHE A 138 -3.94 5.87 18.65
N MET A 139 -4.48 6.99 19.14
CA MET A 139 -5.86 7.11 19.62
C MET A 139 -6.89 6.83 18.54
N PHE A 140 -6.56 6.94 17.25
CA PHE A 140 -7.48 6.54 16.18
C PHE A 140 -7.68 5.02 16.12
N PHE A 141 -6.60 4.26 16.27
CA PHE A 141 -6.60 2.79 16.16
C PHE A 141 -6.80 2.09 17.51
N ALA A 142 -6.46 2.74 18.61
CA ALA A 142 -6.56 2.18 19.95
C ALA A 142 -8.01 2.13 20.46
N THR A 143 -8.30 1.08 21.21
CA THR A 143 -9.59 0.76 21.81
C THR A 143 -9.61 0.97 23.32
N ILE A 144 -10.80 0.82 23.90
CA ILE A 144 -10.96 0.74 25.35
C ILE A 144 -10.28 -0.55 25.83
N PRO A 145 -9.37 -0.48 26.82
CA PRO A 145 -8.78 -1.68 27.39
C PRO A 145 -9.84 -2.55 28.05
N SER A 146 -9.74 -3.86 27.81
CA SER A 146 -10.66 -4.85 28.38
C SER A 146 -10.49 -5.00 29.90
N ASP A 147 -11.53 -5.50 30.57
CA ASP A 147 -11.46 -5.84 32.01
C ASP A 147 -10.35 -6.84 32.31
N TYR A 148 -10.03 -7.72 31.37
CA TYR A 148 -8.91 -8.64 31.49
C TYR A 148 -7.57 -7.89 31.53
N GLU A 149 -7.36 -6.92 30.63
CA GLU A 149 -6.15 -6.11 30.62
C GLU A 149 -6.00 -5.27 31.89
N LYS A 150 -7.09 -4.62 32.34
CA LYS A 150 -7.08 -3.77 33.54
C LYS A 150 -6.91 -4.57 34.82
N ASN A 151 -7.70 -5.63 35.01
CA ASN A 151 -7.78 -6.34 36.29
C ASN A 151 -6.80 -7.51 36.39
N THR A 152 -6.54 -8.20 35.28
CA THR A 152 -5.68 -9.40 35.28
C THR A 152 -4.25 -9.06 34.86
N LEU A 153 -4.07 -8.35 33.74
CA LEU A 153 -2.74 -7.96 33.29
C LEU A 153 -2.20 -6.72 34.03
N LYS A 154 -3.07 -5.99 34.76
CA LYS A 154 -2.75 -4.74 35.47
C LYS A 154 -2.10 -3.71 34.55
N ARG A 155 -2.72 -3.51 33.38
CA ARG A 155 -2.27 -2.60 32.33
C ARG A 155 -3.22 -1.42 32.18
N HIS A 156 -2.74 -0.40 31.45
CA HIS A 156 -3.54 0.76 31.03
C HIS A 156 -4.11 1.53 32.22
N GLU A 157 -3.21 1.95 33.12
CA GLU A 157 -3.57 2.86 34.20
C GLU A 157 -4.20 4.15 33.63
N PRO A 158 -5.12 4.79 34.35
CA PRO A 158 -5.71 6.06 33.93
C PRO A 158 -4.63 7.11 33.64
N ARG A 159 -4.81 7.88 32.57
CA ARG A 159 -3.86 8.90 32.14
C ARG A 159 -4.59 10.16 31.70
N ASP A 160 -3.94 11.31 31.92
CA ASP A 160 -4.48 12.61 31.54
C ASP A 160 -4.18 12.98 30.08
N ASP A 161 -3.15 12.35 29.49
CA ASP A 161 -2.64 12.68 28.17
C ASP A 161 -3.23 11.83 27.04
N ILE A 162 -3.97 10.76 27.37
CA ILE A 162 -4.63 9.86 26.42
C ILE A 162 -6.00 9.47 26.96
N ASN A 163 -7.04 9.62 26.12
CA ASN A 163 -8.41 9.25 26.49
C ASN A 163 -8.49 7.78 26.93
N ALA A 164 -9.07 7.52 28.10
CA ALA A 164 -9.23 6.18 28.68
C ALA A 164 -9.98 5.17 27.77
N MET A 165 -10.75 5.67 26.80
CA MET A 165 -11.43 4.85 25.79
C MET A 165 -10.52 4.40 24.64
N THR A 166 -9.24 4.81 24.63
CA THR A 166 -8.35 4.72 23.46
C THR A 166 -6.91 4.42 23.89
N GLN A 167 -6.74 3.47 24.80
CA GLN A 167 -5.45 3.17 25.42
C GLN A 167 -4.87 1.81 25.03
N SER A 168 -5.63 0.95 24.37
CA SER A 168 -5.17 -0.40 24.00
C SER A 168 -5.18 -0.62 22.48
N LEU A 169 -3.98 -0.75 21.89
CA LEU A 169 -3.79 -1.02 20.47
C LEU A 169 -3.55 -2.52 20.22
N HIS A 170 -4.60 -3.28 19.89
CA HIS A 170 -4.49 -4.71 19.62
C HIS A 170 -3.72 -5.02 18.33
N PHE A 171 -3.23 -6.26 18.19
CA PHE A 171 -2.41 -6.65 17.04
C PHE A 171 -3.08 -6.42 15.67
N GLY A 172 -4.39 -6.65 15.56
CA GLY A 172 -5.14 -6.39 14.33
C GLY A 172 -5.16 -4.91 13.95
N ASP A 173 -5.32 -4.04 14.95
CA ASP A 173 -5.31 -2.59 14.77
C ASP A 173 -3.89 -2.06 14.50
N TRP A 174 -2.87 -2.63 15.17
CA TRP A 174 -1.46 -2.40 14.87
C TRP A 174 -1.12 -2.77 13.42
N SER A 175 -1.58 -3.93 12.93
CA SER A 175 -1.36 -4.34 11.55
C SER A 175 -2.02 -3.39 10.56
N SER A 176 -3.22 -2.89 10.89
CA SER A 176 -3.94 -1.90 10.08
C SER A 176 -3.20 -0.54 10.06
N LEU A 177 -2.67 -0.12 11.21
CA LEU A 177 -1.81 1.05 11.33
C LEU A 177 -0.55 0.87 10.47
N CYS A 178 0.18 -0.24 10.59
CA CYS A 178 1.36 -0.49 9.78
C CYS A 178 1.08 -0.45 8.27
N SER A 179 -0.09 -0.91 7.84
CA SER A 179 -0.52 -0.80 6.44
C SER A 179 -0.79 0.65 6.04
N LEU A 180 -1.48 1.44 6.88
CA LEU A 180 -1.72 2.87 6.62
C LEU A 180 -0.40 3.65 6.50
N PHE A 181 0.56 3.32 7.34
CA PHE A 181 1.89 3.92 7.38
C PHE A 181 2.87 3.32 6.35
N ASN A 182 2.39 2.46 5.44
CA ASN A 182 3.17 1.78 4.41
C ASN A 182 4.36 0.95 4.92
N LEU A 183 4.35 0.56 6.19
CA LEU A 183 5.41 -0.30 6.75
C LEU A 183 5.34 -1.72 6.18
N SER A 184 4.16 -2.18 5.75
CA SER A 184 3.92 -3.53 5.22
C SER A 184 3.83 -3.63 3.69
N SER A 185 3.84 -2.52 2.96
CA SER A 185 3.59 -2.47 1.50
C SER A 185 4.74 -1.79 0.75
N SER A 186 5.32 -2.50 -0.22
CA SER A 186 6.34 -1.93 -1.11
C SER A 186 5.64 -1.19 -2.24
N ILE A 187 5.46 0.12 -2.10
CA ILE A 187 5.14 0.97 -3.25
C ILE A 187 6.47 1.29 -3.93
N GLY A 188 6.74 0.61 -5.05
CA GLY A 188 7.92 0.80 -5.89
C GLY A 188 9.05 -0.22 -5.66
N ALA A 189 9.82 -0.48 -6.72
CA ALA A 189 10.93 -1.45 -6.74
C ALA A 189 12.15 -1.06 -5.88
N ALA A 190 12.17 0.16 -5.32
CA ALA A 190 13.33 0.74 -4.64
C ALA A 190 13.27 0.67 -3.10
N ILE A 191 12.17 0.20 -2.48
CA ILE A 191 11.99 0.31 -1.02
C ILE A 191 11.56 -1.03 -0.41
N LYS A 192 12.32 -1.49 0.60
CA LYS A 192 12.12 -2.77 1.28
C LYS A 192 11.02 -2.63 2.34
N ALA A 193 9.81 -3.10 2.04
CA ALA A 193 8.73 -3.21 3.03
C ALA A 193 9.09 -4.22 4.13
N LEU A 194 8.59 -4.00 5.35
CA LEU A 194 8.73 -4.95 6.43
C LEU A 194 7.82 -6.17 6.18
N SER A 195 8.38 -7.36 6.35
CA SER A 195 7.60 -8.58 6.29
C SER A 195 6.60 -8.65 7.46
N PRO A 196 5.45 -9.34 7.31
CA PRO A 196 4.50 -9.56 8.39
C PRO A 196 5.15 -10.14 9.66
N GLY A 197 6.15 -11.02 9.49
CA GLY A 197 6.93 -11.57 10.61
C GLY A 197 7.73 -10.50 11.36
N GLN A 198 8.30 -9.51 10.68
CA GLN A 198 9.01 -8.41 11.34
C GLN A 198 8.06 -7.49 12.11
N LEU A 199 6.86 -7.23 11.58
CA LEU A 199 5.83 -6.43 12.26
C LEU A 199 5.26 -7.16 13.48
N ALA A 200 5.02 -8.46 13.38
CA ALA A 200 4.64 -9.30 14.51
C ALA A 200 5.73 -9.38 15.57
N CYS A 201 6.99 -9.43 15.15
CA CYS A 201 8.14 -9.38 16.05
C CYS A 201 8.22 -8.04 16.78
N ALA A 202 8.11 -6.91 16.06
CA ALA A 202 8.12 -5.58 16.68
C ALA A 202 7.00 -5.41 17.71
N PHE A 203 5.79 -5.89 17.41
CA PHE A 203 4.67 -5.89 18.37
C PHE A 203 4.98 -6.77 19.59
N MET A 204 5.24 -8.06 19.39
CA MET A 204 5.39 -9.02 20.48
C MET A 204 6.61 -8.79 21.36
N ASP A 205 7.68 -8.18 20.81
CA ASP A 205 8.88 -7.81 21.56
C ASP A 205 8.70 -6.49 22.34
N SER A 206 7.70 -5.66 22.00
CA SER A 206 7.42 -4.41 22.71
C SER A 206 6.44 -4.59 23.87
N VAL A 207 5.67 -5.69 23.91
CA VAL A 207 4.73 -5.92 25.02
C VAL A 207 5.50 -6.28 26.30
N LYS A 208 5.28 -5.50 27.37
CA LYS A 208 5.93 -5.68 28.67
C LYS A 208 5.37 -6.88 29.44
N VAL A 209 4.12 -7.27 29.16
CA VAL A 209 3.50 -8.46 29.76
C VAL A 209 3.73 -9.68 28.87
N ASN A 210 4.38 -10.70 29.43
CA ASN A 210 4.71 -11.94 28.74
C ASN A 210 4.19 -13.17 29.48
N LYS A 211 4.29 -14.35 28.83
CA LYS A 211 3.93 -15.66 29.40
C LYS A 211 2.44 -15.81 29.76
N VAL A 212 1.57 -15.11 29.04
CA VAL A 212 0.11 -15.14 29.20
C VAL A 212 -0.57 -15.55 27.90
N ASP A 213 -1.83 -15.97 27.98
CA ASP A 213 -2.59 -16.40 26.79
C ASP A 213 -2.93 -15.27 25.85
N SER A 214 -3.19 -14.08 26.38
CA SER A 214 -3.43 -12.90 25.58
C SER A 214 -2.63 -11.76 26.16
N VAL A 215 -1.82 -11.13 25.31
CA VAL A 215 -0.91 -10.06 25.74
C VAL A 215 -1.62 -8.70 25.81
N GLY A 216 -2.85 -8.62 25.29
CA GLY A 216 -3.61 -7.37 25.20
C GLY A 216 -3.16 -6.49 24.05
N GLY A 217 -3.59 -5.24 24.03
CA GLY A 217 -3.06 -4.24 23.10
C GLY A 217 -1.87 -3.50 23.68
N LEU A 218 -1.09 -2.83 22.82
CA LEU A 218 0.01 -1.96 23.23
C LEU A 218 -0.55 -0.73 23.94
N ASP A 219 0.13 -0.30 24.99
CA ASP A 219 0.01 1.08 25.47
C ASP A 219 0.83 2.02 24.56
N PHE A 220 0.82 3.32 24.85
CA PHE A 220 1.50 4.29 23.98
C PHE A 220 3.02 4.16 24.00
N GLU A 221 3.62 3.86 25.15
CA GLU A 221 5.08 3.68 25.28
C GLU A 221 5.54 2.42 24.54
N GLU A 222 4.79 1.33 24.65
CA GLU A 222 5.05 0.11 23.89
C GLU A 222 4.79 0.29 22.39
N PHE A 223 3.81 1.13 22.02
CA PHE A 223 3.61 1.53 20.63
C PHE A 223 4.80 2.31 20.07
N TRP A 224 5.34 3.26 20.84
CA TRP A 224 6.57 3.97 20.47
C TRP A 224 7.75 3.01 20.30
N GLU A 225 7.93 2.07 21.24
CA GLU A 225 8.96 1.05 21.16
C GLU A 225 8.80 0.18 19.89
N ALA A 226 7.57 -0.21 19.55
CA ALA A 226 7.28 -0.98 18.35
C ALA A 226 7.67 -0.22 17.07
N LEU A 227 7.43 1.09 17.00
CA LEU A 227 7.88 1.93 15.89
C LEU A 227 9.42 2.02 15.80
N VAL A 228 10.12 2.12 16.93
CA VAL A 228 11.58 2.10 16.97
C VAL A 228 12.12 0.76 16.48
N ARG A 229 11.55 -0.36 16.94
CA ARG A 229 11.90 -1.71 16.46
C ARG A 229 11.65 -1.87 14.96
N CYS A 230 10.53 -1.37 14.44
CA CYS A 230 10.25 -1.31 13.00
C CYS A 230 11.33 -0.52 12.23
N SER A 231 11.74 0.63 12.75
CA SER A 231 12.79 1.46 12.14
C SER A 231 14.15 0.76 12.09
N ILE A 232 14.47 -0.03 13.12
CA ILE A 232 15.68 -0.88 13.13
C ILE A 232 15.59 -1.97 12.05
N PHE A 233 14.43 -2.60 11.88
CA PHE A 233 14.24 -3.61 10.84
C PHE A 233 14.27 -3.01 9.42
N PHE A 234 13.72 -1.81 9.26
CA PHE A 234 13.60 -1.11 7.98
C PHE A 234 14.96 -0.87 7.34
N ASN A 235 15.94 -0.49 8.16
CA ASN A 235 17.29 -0.16 7.70
C ASN A 235 18.24 -1.38 7.60
N LYS A 236 17.73 -2.62 7.76
CA LYS A 236 18.56 -3.83 7.74
C LYS A 236 18.87 -4.27 6.29
N GLY A 237 20.11 -4.03 5.86
CA GLY A 237 20.63 -4.38 4.53
C GLY A 237 20.76 -3.20 3.55
N ASP A 238 20.68 -1.96 4.05
CA ASP A 238 21.12 -0.76 3.33
C ASP A 238 22.53 -0.43 3.83
N GLU A 239 23.56 -0.77 3.04
CA GLU A 239 24.98 -0.58 3.40
C GLU A 239 25.28 0.89 3.74
N SER A 240 24.56 1.84 3.14
CA SER A 240 24.69 3.28 3.43
C SER A 240 24.16 3.68 4.82
N MET A 241 23.41 2.80 5.47
CA MET A 241 22.76 3.03 6.76
C MET A 241 23.37 2.20 7.89
N GLU A 242 24.36 1.34 7.63
CA GLU A 242 24.98 0.56 8.72
C GLU A 242 25.62 1.49 9.75
N ASP A 243 26.33 2.53 9.30
CA ASP A 243 27.01 3.53 10.12
C ASP A 243 26.11 4.68 10.61
N ALA A 244 24.86 4.78 10.13
CA ALA A 244 23.95 5.85 10.53
C ALA A 244 23.49 5.68 12.00
N GLY A 245 23.48 6.78 12.75
CA GLY A 245 22.97 6.80 14.13
C GLY A 245 21.49 6.42 14.20
N ILE A 246 21.03 5.89 15.34
CA ILE A 246 19.63 5.42 15.50
C ILE A 246 18.61 6.53 15.24
N LYS A 247 18.93 7.78 15.59
CA LYS A 247 18.09 8.95 15.29
C LYS A 247 17.82 9.08 13.78
N GLU A 248 18.86 8.99 12.95
CA GLU A 248 18.73 9.09 11.50
C GLU A 248 17.92 7.93 10.92
N LYS A 249 18.16 6.72 11.42
CA LYS A 249 17.40 5.51 11.07
C LYS A 249 15.90 5.66 11.32
N VAL A 250 15.51 6.22 12.47
CA VAL A 250 14.11 6.49 12.81
C VAL A 250 13.52 7.59 11.95
N VAL A 251 14.22 8.72 11.77
CA VAL A 251 13.71 9.84 10.95
C VAL A 251 13.52 9.41 9.49
N LYS A 252 14.43 8.59 8.92
CA LYS A 252 14.28 8.04 7.57
C LYS A 252 13.08 7.09 7.45
N ALA A 253 12.85 6.24 8.45
CA ALA A 253 11.65 5.40 8.50
C ALA A 253 10.37 6.26 8.58
N PHE A 254 10.39 7.33 9.39
CA PHE A 254 9.26 8.25 9.53
C PHE A 254 9.02 9.09 8.25
N ALA A 255 10.07 9.42 7.50
CA ALA A 255 9.97 10.01 6.17
C ALA A 255 9.23 9.11 5.19
N HIS A 256 9.58 7.83 5.19
CA HIS A 256 8.88 6.85 4.36
C HIS A 256 7.41 6.74 4.73
N MET A 257 7.12 6.65 6.03
CA MET A 257 5.77 6.64 6.59
C MET A 257 4.96 7.86 6.14
N SER A 258 5.55 9.05 6.27
CA SER A 258 4.90 10.34 5.95
C SER A 258 4.42 10.43 4.49
N ASN A 259 5.22 9.96 3.53
CA ASN A 259 4.90 10.08 2.11
C ASN A 259 3.60 9.35 1.73
N ASN A 260 3.22 8.30 2.47
CA ASN A 260 1.98 7.56 2.20
C ASN A 260 0.75 8.21 2.84
N LEU A 261 0.92 8.91 3.96
CA LEU A 261 -0.20 9.46 4.73
C LEU A 261 -0.95 10.53 3.95
N GLU A 262 -0.26 11.33 3.15
CA GLU A 262 -0.87 12.39 2.32
C GLU A 262 -1.90 11.85 1.32
N THR A 263 -1.73 10.62 0.85
CA THR A 263 -2.65 9.99 -0.12
C THR A 263 -3.62 9.02 0.55
N ALA A 264 -3.18 8.28 1.57
CA ALA A 264 -3.96 7.23 2.20
C ALA A 264 -5.01 7.75 3.19
N VAL A 265 -4.69 8.79 3.98
CA VAL A 265 -5.60 9.33 5.00
C VAL A 265 -6.86 9.94 4.39
N PRO A 266 -6.79 10.83 3.36
CA PRO A 266 -8.00 11.35 2.74
C PRO A 266 -8.89 10.27 2.11
N ARG A 267 -8.28 9.21 1.55
CA ARG A 267 -9.02 8.05 0.99
C ARG A 267 -9.76 7.29 2.11
N LEU A 268 -9.09 7.04 3.23
CA LEU A 268 -9.67 6.34 4.38
C LEU A 268 -10.82 7.12 5.02
N LEU A 269 -10.67 8.44 5.16
CA LEU A 269 -11.73 9.33 5.68
C LEU A 269 -12.91 9.43 4.72
N LYS A 270 -12.67 9.49 3.40
CA LYS A 270 -13.73 9.44 2.39
C LYS A 270 -14.51 8.13 2.47
N LEU A 271 -13.83 6.99 2.66
CA LEU A 271 -14.48 5.69 2.87
C LEU A 271 -15.33 5.67 4.15
N GLY A 272 -14.80 6.19 5.27
CA GLY A 272 -15.50 6.30 6.55
C GLY A 272 -16.78 7.17 6.46
N ASN A 273 -16.68 8.34 5.84
CA ASN A 273 -17.80 9.28 5.69
C ASN A 273 -18.91 8.75 4.75
N VAL A 274 -18.56 7.89 3.78
CA VAL A 274 -19.54 7.22 2.92
C VAL A 274 -20.28 6.12 3.70
N THR A 275 -19.60 5.42 4.61
CA THR A 275 -20.21 4.38 5.45
C THR A 275 -21.05 4.91 6.62
N GLU A 276 -20.74 6.09 7.17
CA GLU A 276 -21.50 6.72 8.25
C GLU A 276 -22.93 7.10 7.82
N LYS A 277 -23.10 7.54 6.55
CA LYS A 277 -24.43 7.78 5.95
C LYS A 277 -25.26 6.52 5.75
N SER A 278 -24.68 5.32 5.89
CA SER A 278 -25.34 4.03 5.69
C SER A 278 -25.64 3.25 6.98
N GLY A 279 -25.27 3.78 8.16
CA GLY A 279 -25.54 3.15 9.45
C GLY A 279 -24.66 1.93 9.81
N VAL A 280 -23.60 1.65 9.05
CA VAL A 280 -22.72 0.48 9.23
C VAL A 280 -21.34 0.91 9.72
N MET A 281 -21.28 1.48 10.93
CA MET A 281 -20.05 2.04 11.54
C MET A 281 -19.43 1.11 12.60
N ALA A 282 -19.39 -0.20 12.32
CA ALA A 282 -18.81 -1.18 13.25
C ALA A 282 -17.37 -1.62 12.89
N GLY A 283 -16.77 -1.11 11.80
CA GLY A 283 -15.57 -1.73 11.21
C GLY A 283 -14.33 -0.85 10.99
N LEU A 284 -14.40 0.47 11.13
CA LEU A 284 -13.27 1.37 10.82
C LEU A 284 -12.75 2.18 12.01
N THR A 285 -13.60 2.49 12.99
CA THR A 285 -13.22 3.13 14.25
C THR A 285 -13.34 2.10 15.36
N SER A 286 -12.22 1.77 15.98
CA SER A 286 -12.22 0.86 17.12
C SER A 286 -12.71 1.67 18.35
N GLY A 287 -13.79 1.20 19.00
CA GLY A 287 -14.33 1.83 20.23
C GLY A 287 -15.56 2.75 20.10
N GLY A 288 -16.35 2.68 19.02
CA GLY A 288 -17.69 3.29 18.97
C GLY A 288 -17.76 4.83 18.92
N ARG A 289 -16.69 5.49 18.46
CA ARG A 289 -16.68 6.94 18.19
C ARG A 289 -17.35 7.26 16.84
N ASP A 290 -17.84 8.49 16.72
CA ASP A 290 -18.28 9.06 15.45
C ASP A 290 -17.10 9.16 14.46
N ALA A 291 -17.35 8.91 13.17
CA ALA A 291 -16.28 8.88 12.18
C ALA A 291 -15.64 10.26 12.02
N SER A 292 -16.42 11.32 12.26
CA SER A 292 -15.98 12.72 12.24
C SER A 292 -14.89 13.01 13.27
N THR A 293 -15.09 12.68 14.55
CA THR A 293 -14.11 13.03 15.59
C THR A 293 -12.87 12.15 15.51
N ALA A 294 -13.02 10.84 15.28
CA ALA A 294 -11.88 9.95 15.08
C ALA A 294 -11.10 10.33 13.81
N GLY A 295 -11.80 10.63 12.71
CA GLY A 295 -11.18 11.05 11.46
C GLY A 295 -10.40 12.38 11.58
N GLY A 296 -10.93 13.32 12.37
CA GLY A 296 -10.25 14.57 12.69
C GLY A 296 -8.92 14.36 13.42
N LEU A 297 -8.87 13.44 14.39
CA LEU A 297 -7.63 13.07 15.09
C LEU A 297 -6.61 12.47 14.14
N LEU A 298 -7.02 11.52 13.28
CA LEU A 298 -6.09 10.93 12.31
C LEU A 298 -5.55 11.98 11.33
N GLN A 299 -6.39 12.88 10.84
CA GLN A 299 -5.98 13.93 9.91
C GLN A 299 -5.03 14.95 10.55
N SER A 300 -5.36 15.40 11.77
CA SER A 300 -4.52 16.33 12.54
C SER A 300 -3.17 15.69 12.87
N GLY A 301 -3.19 14.47 13.41
CA GLY A 301 -2.01 13.75 13.84
C GLY A 301 -1.07 13.44 12.69
N THR A 302 -1.60 12.96 11.57
CA THR A 302 -0.78 12.64 10.39
C THR A 302 -0.22 13.90 9.72
N LYS A 303 -0.97 15.01 9.68
CA LYS A 303 -0.49 16.30 9.16
C LYS A 303 0.66 16.87 10.01
N GLU A 304 0.51 16.90 11.34
CA GLU A 304 1.58 17.40 12.22
C GLU A 304 2.78 16.44 12.21
N PHE A 305 2.55 15.13 12.19
CA PHE A 305 3.61 14.13 12.05
C PHE A 305 4.45 14.39 10.79
N THR A 306 3.81 14.48 9.61
CA THR A 306 4.47 14.78 8.34
C THR A 306 5.29 16.06 8.41
N LYS A 307 4.72 17.14 8.95
CA LYS A 307 5.41 18.42 9.13
C LYS A 307 6.66 18.29 10.01
N LEU A 308 6.58 17.57 11.13
CA LEU A 308 7.72 17.36 12.04
C LEU A 308 8.82 16.51 11.42
N VAL A 309 8.46 15.49 10.64
CA VAL A 309 9.40 14.66 9.89
C VAL A 309 10.20 15.51 8.89
N TRP A 310 9.52 16.31 8.09
CA TRP A 310 10.18 17.20 7.13
C TRP A 310 11.05 18.26 7.82
N ALA A 311 10.66 18.74 9.00
CA ALA A 311 11.48 19.65 9.78
C ALA A 311 12.78 18.98 10.27
N GLU A 312 12.74 17.74 10.76
CA GLU A 312 13.95 17.00 11.17
C GLU A 312 14.87 16.71 9.98
N LEU A 313 14.32 16.28 8.85
CA LEU A 313 15.09 16.04 7.63
C LEU A 313 15.85 17.29 7.16
N ARG A 314 15.25 18.49 7.30
CA ARG A 314 15.91 19.77 6.95
C ARG A 314 17.09 20.11 7.86
N THR A 315 17.10 19.60 9.09
CA THR A 315 18.14 19.89 10.09
C THR A 315 19.26 18.84 10.13
N SER A 316 19.11 17.71 9.44
CA SER A 316 20.10 16.61 9.52
C SER A 316 21.31 16.89 8.62
N PRO A 317 22.54 16.95 9.18
CA PRO A 317 23.75 17.26 8.41
C PRO A 317 24.22 16.11 7.49
N SER A 318 23.75 14.87 7.73
CA SER A 318 24.12 13.66 6.99
C SER A 318 23.34 13.43 5.68
N SER A 319 22.24 14.15 5.44
CA SER A 319 21.57 14.14 4.14
C SER A 319 22.37 15.01 3.16
N GLY A 320 23.49 14.48 2.67
CA GLY A 320 24.28 15.15 1.64
C GLY A 320 23.43 15.45 0.41
N ARG A 321 23.01 16.72 0.25
CA ARG A 321 22.60 17.41 -1.00
C ARG A 321 21.79 16.61 -2.06
N ARG A 322 21.06 15.55 -1.69
CA ARG A 322 20.35 14.66 -2.63
C ARG A 322 18.97 14.20 -2.16
N SER A 323 18.38 14.87 -1.18
CA SER A 323 16.92 14.96 -1.17
C SER A 323 16.59 15.96 -2.28
N ALA A 324 16.01 15.49 -3.38
CA ALA A 324 15.38 16.39 -4.34
C ALA A 324 14.34 17.20 -3.54
N LEU A 325 14.73 18.43 -3.18
CA LEU A 325 13.80 19.44 -2.73
C LEU A 325 12.75 19.51 -3.85
N LEU A 326 11.50 19.19 -3.53
CA LEU A 326 10.37 19.65 -4.33
C LEU A 326 10.39 21.18 -4.21
N LEU A 327 11.23 21.81 -5.03
CA LEU A 327 11.16 23.23 -5.27
C LEU A 327 9.84 23.46 -5.99
N GLU A 328 9.00 24.33 -5.43
CA GLU A 328 7.92 24.89 -6.24
C GLU A 328 8.52 25.51 -7.50
N PHE A 329 7.80 25.49 -8.62
CA PHE A 329 8.36 25.97 -9.89
C PHE A 329 8.82 27.44 -9.80
N SER A 330 8.14 28.26 -8.98
CA SER A 330 8.55 29.62 -8.64
C SER A 330 9.92 29.68 -7.95
N GLN A 331 10.20 28.77 -7.02
CA GLN A 331 11.47 28.65 -6.30
C GLN A 331 12.57 28.12 -7.22
N PHE A 332 12.24 27.18 -8.10
CA PHE A 332 13.14 26.70 -9.14
C PHE A 332 13.52 27.82 -10.11
N GLN A 333 12.54 28.59 -10.59
CA GLN A 333 12.79 29.78 -11.43
C GLN A 333 13.65 30.82 -10.70
N ALA A 334 13.36 31.12 -9.44
CA ALA A 334 14.16 32.06 -8.65
C ALA A 334 15.60 31.57 -8.46
N ALA A 335 15.79 30.27 -8.22
CA ALA A 335 17.11 29.66 -8.14
C ALA A 335 17.86 29.77 -9.48
N LEU A 336 17.20 29.45 -10.60
CA LEU A 336 17.78 29.60 -11.94
C LEU A 336 18.14 31.06 -12.25
N ARG A 337 17.28 32.03 -11.91
CA ARG A 337 17.58 33.47 -12.06
C ARG A 337 18.80 33.88 -11.23
N SER A 338 18.92 33.36 -10.00
CA SER A 338 20.07 33.61 -9.13
C SER A 338 21.37 33.02 -9.69
N ILE A 339 21.31 31.82 -10.27
CA ILE A 339 22.43 31.18 -10.96
C ILE A 339 22.80 31.98 -12.21
N ALA A 340 21.81 32.32 -13.04
CA ALA A 340 21.98 33.11 -14.26
C ALA A 340 22.66 34.45 -14.00
N LYS A 341 22.27 35.15 -12.92
CA LYS A 341 22.90 36.41 -12.49
C LYS A 341 24.37 36.25 -12.11
N LYS A 342 24.74 35.10 -11.54
CA LYS A 342 26.14 34.79 -11.17
C LYS A 342 26.97 34.38 -12.40
N CYS A 343 26.39 33.62 -13.32
CA CYS A 343 27.05 33.17 -14.54
C CYS A 343 27.19 34.30 -15.57
N PHE A 344 26.18 35.17 -15.69
CA PHE A 344 26.12 36.26 -16.67
C PHE A 344 25.84 37.63 -16.00
N PRO A 345 26.75 38.10 -15.13
CA PRO A 345 26.54 39.33 -14.36
C PRO A 345 26.52 40.60 -15.24
N LYS A 346 27.12 40.55 -16.44
CA LYS A 346 27.15 41.69 -17.38
C LYS A 346 25.81 41.84 -18.10
N GLU A 347 25.25 40.75 -18.62
CA GLU A 347 23.92 40.70 -19.23
C GLU A 347 22.82 41.03 -18.20
N ALA A 348 22.91 40.48 -16.98
CA ALA A 348 21.96 40.78 -15.91
C ALA A 348 21.90 42.27 -15.57
N LYS A 349 23.05 42.98 -15.64
CA LYS A 349 23.14 44.42 -15.36
C LYS A 349 22.75 45.31 -16.56
N LYS A 350 23.00 44.87 -17.79
CA LYS A 350 22.75 45.67 -19.00
C LYS A 350 21.33 45.55 -19.55
N VAL A 351 20.76 44.34 -19.52
CA VAL A 351 19.51 44.00 -20.21
C VAL A 351 18.44 43.54 -19.21
N GLY A 352 18.86 42.88 -18.13
CA GLY A 352 17.97 42.44 -17.05
C GLY A 352 18.21 40.97 -16.70
N GLU A 353 17.65 40.55 -15.55
CA GLU A 353 17.83 39.19 -15.03
C GLU A 353 17.21 38.13 -15.97
N ASP A 354 16.13 38.47 -16.68
CA ASP A 354 15.50 37.58 -17.65
C ASP A 354 16.40 37.29 -18.86
N ALA A 355 17.16 38.29 -19.33
CA ALA A 355 18.10 38.09 -20.44
C ALA A 355 19.30 37.22 -20.03
N ALA A 356 19.76 37.36 -18.78
CA ALA A 356 20.78 36.46 -18.23
C ALA A 356 20.25 35.03 -18.07
N LEU A 357 18.97 34.87 -17.71
CA LEU A 357 18.31 33.57 -17.62
C LEU A 357 18.18 32.91 -19.00
N ILE A 358 17.70 33.63 -20.01
CA ILE A 358 17.60 33.12 -21.40
C ILE A 358 18.97 32.64 -21.87
N LYS A 359 20.01 33.44 -21.66
CA LYS A 359 21.39 33.06 -22.03
C LYS A 359 21.89 31.81 -21.29
N LEU A 360 21.55 31.66 -20.01
CA LEU A 360 21.83 30.43 -19.25
C LEU A 360 21.12 29.20 -19.84
N LEU A 361 19.85 29.36 -20.21
CA LEU A 361 19.07 28.29 -20.82
C LEU A 361 19.65 27.89 -22.18
N GLU A 362 19.88 28.86 -23.07
CA GLU A 362 20.43 28.64 -24.41
C GLU A 362 21.86 28.08 -24.40
N GLU A 363 22.72 28.52 -23.48
CA GLU A 363 24.12 28.10 -23.48
C GLU A 363 24.37 26.75 -22.81
N TYR A 364 23.52 26.33 -21.85
CA TYR A 364 23.79 25.18 -20.98
C TYR A 364 22.66 24.16 -20.85
N LEU A 365 21.39 24.53 -21.01
CA LEU A 365 20.25 23.60 -20.82
C LEU A 365 19.63 23.16 -22.14
N LEU A 366 19.54 24.05 -23.12
CA LEU A 366 18.91 23.80 -24.42
C LEU A 366 19.89 23.21 -25.47
N LYS A 367 21.17 23.02 -25.12
CA LYS A 367 22.16 22.39 -26.02
C LYS A 367 22.19 20.87 -25.93
N ASP A 368 21.65 20.32 -24.85
CA ASP A 368 21.61 18.89 -24.64
C ASP A 368 20.28 18.36 -25.19
N GLU A 369 20.33 17.77 -26.39
CA GLU A 369 19.16 17.17 -27.04
C GLU A 369 18.54 16.04 -26.21
N GLU A 370 19.29 15.42 -25.29
CA GLU A 370 18.75 14.39 -24.39
C GLU A 370 17.89 14.98 -23.25
N LEU A 371 18.11 16.25 -22.88
CA LEU A 371 17.32 16.96 -21.85
C LEU A 371 16.09 17.66 -22.42
N LEU A 372 16.04 17.88 -23.74
CA LEU A 372 14.87 18.35 -24.44
C LEU A 372 13.93 17.16 -24.62
N HIS A 373 12.85 17.10 -23.84
CA HIS A 373 11.77 16.17 -24.17
C HIS A 373 11.31 16.51 -25.58
N ALA A 374 11.51 15.59 -26.53
CA ALA A 374 10.95 15.72 -27.87
C ALA A 374 9.43 15.77 -27.71
N GLN A 375 8.88 16.99 -27.74
CA GLN A 375 7.44 17.19 -27.72
C GLN A 375 6.89 16.41 -28.91
N LEU A 376 6.10 15.38 -28.62
CA LEU A 376 5.42 14.63 -29.67
C LEU A 376 4.39 15.59 -30.26
N PHE A 377 4.70 16.23 -31.39
CA PHE A 377 3.74 17.05 -32.09
C PHE A 377 2.68 16.11 -32.65
N ILE A 378 1.46 16.16 -32.10
CA ILE A 378 0.33 15.47 -32.71
C ILE A 378 -0.15 16.41 -33.82
N ASP A 379 0.17 16.08 -35.06
CA ASP A 379 -0.14 16.86 -36.26
C ASP A 379 -1.56 16.56 -36.80
N ASP A 380 -1.84 16.75 -38.09
CA ASP A 380 -3.16 16.46 -38.66
C ASP A 380 -3.59 14.98 -38.48
N GLU A 381 -2.67 14.04 -38.25
CA GLU A 381 -2.99 12.65 -37.88
C GLU A 381 -3.66 12.56 -36.50
N ALA A 382 -3.42 13.53 -35.60
CA ALA A 382 -4.13 13.68 -34.32
C ALA A 382 -5.64 13.78 -34.51
N LYS A 383 -6.08 14.45 -35.57
CA LYS A 383 -7.50 14.70 -35.83
C LYS A 383 -8.20 13.41 -36.24
N GLU A 384 -7.53 12.54 -37.00
CA GLU A 384 -8.06 11.23 -37.35
C GLU A 384 -8.17 10.34 -36.11
N LEU A 385 -7.12 10.28 -35.28
CA LEU A 385 -7.11 9.49 -34.04
C LEU A 385 -8.13 10.00 -33.01
N THR A 386 -8.27 11.32 -32.88
CA THR A 386 -9.29 11.93 -32.02
C THR A 386 -10.69 11.62 -32.53
N THR A 387 -10.91 11.68 -33.85
CA THR A 387 -12.18 11.31 -34.48
C THR A 387 -12.50 9.83 -34.26
N PHE A 388 -11.50 8.96 -34.35
CA PHE A 388 -11.63 7.54 -34.02
C PHE A 388 -12.02 7.33 -32.55
N LEU A 389 -11.40 8.06 -31.62
CA LEU A 389 -11.72 7.97 -30.19
C LEU A 389 -13.12 8.47 -29.83
N LYS A 390 -13.79 9.27 -30.67
CA LYS A 390 -15.20 9.65 -30.48
C LYS A 390 -16.13 8.43 -30.43
N ASN A 391 -15.78 7.33 -31.08
CA ASN A 391 -16.54 6.08 -31.01
C ASN A 391 -16.52 5.45 -29.60
N PHE A 392 -15.49 5.75 -28.81
CA PHE A 392 -15.29 5.24 -27.45
C PHE A 392 -15.64 6.27 -26.37
N GLU A 393 -15.96 7.50 -26.79
CA GLU A 393 -16.16 8.66 -25.93
C GLU A 393 -17.20 8.44 -24.83
N PRO A 394 -18.39 7.84 -25.05
CA PRO A 394 -19.36 7.61 -23.98
C PRO A 394 -18.80 6.78 -22.80
N GLY A 395 -18.04 5.73 -23.13
CA GLY A 395 -17.40 4.87 -22.14
C GLY A 395 -16.22 5.56 -21.46
N MET A 396 -15.35 6.19 -22.26
CA MET A 396 -14.17 6.92 -21.77
C MET A 396 -14.55 8.09 -20.88
N LYS A 397 -15.63 8.82 -21.18
CA LYS A 397 -16.15 9.91 -20.34
C LYS A 397 -16.52 9.42 -18.93
N LYS A 398 -17.17 8.26 -18.82
CA LYS A 398 -17.56 7.67 -17.53
C LYS A 398 -16.36 7.12 -16.76
N ILE A 399 -15.38 6.53 -17.45
CA ILE A 399 -14.11 6.10 -16.85
C ILE A 399 -13.34 7.32 -16.34
N PHE A 400 -13.22 8.38 -17.14
CA PHE A 400 -12.61 9.64 -16.73
C PHE A 400 -13.32 10.24 -15.52
N GLN A 401 -14.65 10.32 -15.51
CA GLN A 401 -15.42 10.84 -14.37
C GLN A 401 -15.24 10.02 -13.09
N PHE A 402 -14.93 8.73 -13.19
CA PHE A 402 -14.62 7.91 -12.02
C PHE A 402 -13.29 8.29 -11.37
N PHE A 403 -12.26 8.52 -12.18
CA PHE A 403 -10.91 8.86 -11.71
C PHE A 403 -10.73 10.37 -11.47
N ALA A 404 -11.48 11.23 -12.16
CA ALA A 404 -11.41 12.67 -11.99
C ALA A 404 -12.05 13.11 -10.67
N THR A 405 -11.50 14.16 -10.07
CA THR A 405 -12.03 14.79 -8.85
C THR A 405 -12.70 16.11 -9.15
N ASN A 406 -13.46 16.63 -8.19
CA ASN A 406 -14.00 17.97 -8.33
C ASN A 406 -12.87 19.00 -8.50
N ALA A 407 -12.99 19.89 -9.48
CA ALA A 407 -12.04 20.98 -9.70
C ALA A 407 -12.00 21.91 -8.48
N THR A 408 -10.80 22.32 -8.08
CA THR A 408 -10.60 23.24 -6.96
C THR A 408 -11.07 24.64 -7.33
N ASP A 409 -11.32 25.48 -6.32
CA ASP A 409 -11.73 26.87 -6.58
C ASP A 409 -10.59 27.69 -7.23
N GLU A 410 -9.33 27.29 -7.03
CA GLU A 410 -8.16 27.82 -7.75
C GLU A 410 -8.19 27.42 -9.23
N GLU A 411 -8.46 26.14 -9.55
CA GLU A 411 -8.64 25.68 -10.94
C GLU A 411 -9.77 26.44 -11.63
N LYS A 412 -10.90 26.67 -10.94
CA LYS A 412 -12.01 27.49 -11.44
C LYS A 412 -11.63 28.96 -11.63
N ALA A 413 -10.89 29.55 -10.69
CA ALA A 413 -10.44 30.94 -10.75
C ALA A 413 -9.43 31.20 -11.88
N MET A 414 -8.68 30.17 -12.29
CA MET A 414 -7.79 30.24 -13.47
C MET A 414 -8.54 30.32 -14.81
N GLY A 415 -9.88 30.35 -14.81
CA GLY A 415 -10.70 30.57 -16.01
C GLY A 415 -10.77 29.38 -16.97
N ARG A 416 -10.04 28.29 -16.68
CA ARG A 416 -10.02 27.06 -17.49
C ARG A 416 -11.37 26.30 -17.50
N HIS A 417 -12.33 26.66 -16.63
CA HIS A 417 -13.64 26.01 -16.48
C HIS A 417 -14.81 26.80 -17.10
N THR A 418 -14.59 27.53 -18.20
CA THR A 418 -15.67 28.20 -18.94
C THR A 418 -16.21 27.30 -20.06
N HIS A 419 -17.53 27.33 -20.24
CA HIS A 419 -18.39 26.44 -21.04
C HIS A 419 -17.76 25.70 -22.25
N CYS A 420 -17.89 24.36 -22.25
CA CYS A 420 -17.91 23.52 -23.47
C CYS A 420 -19.31 22.92 -23.66
N GLU A 421 -19.78 22.81 -24.90
CA GLU A 421 -21.16 22.45 -25.29
C GLU A 421 -21.51 20.95 -25.13
N ASP A 422 -20.58 20.09 -24.69
CA ASP A 422 -20.67 18.62 -24.85
C ASP A 422 -21.37 17.85 -23.71
N GLY A 423 -22.27 18.49 -22.96
CA GLY A 423 -23.20 17.80 -22.04
C GLY A 423 -22.58 17.11 -20.81
N ILE A 424 -21.26 17.17 -20.62
CA ILE A 424 -20.62 16.98 -19.31
C ILE A 424 -20.58 18.34 -18.64
N ASN A 425 -20.97 18.45 -17.36
CA ASN A 425 -20.59 19.59 -16.53
C ASN A 425 -19.06 19.56 -16.31
N GLN A 426 -18.26 19.90 -17.34
CA GLN A 426 -16.79 20.03 -17.25
C GLN A 426 -16.37 21.20 -16.35
N GLN A 427 -17.33 22.01 -15.89
CA GLN A 427 -17.15 22.96 -14.81
C GLN A 427 -16.71 22.31 -13.49
N THR A 428 -16.79 20.97 -13.36
CA THR A 428 -16.51 20.33 -12.08
C THR A 428 -15.45 19.24 -12.09
N CYS A 429 -14.91 18.69 -13.18
CA CYS A 429 -14.03 17.51 -13.07
C CYS A 429 -12.63 17.71 -13.67
N SER A 430 -11.60 17.45 -12.86
CA SER A 430 -10.17 17.55 -13.19
C SER A 430 -9.45 16.27 -12.75
N MET A 431 -8.70 15.63 -13.65
CA MET A 431 -7.93 14.41 -13.35
C MET A 431 -6.48 14.77 -13.03
N LYS A 432 -6.16 14.86 -11.74
CA LYS A 432 -4.80 15.12 -11.25
C LYS A 432 -3.85 13.97 -11.60
N TRP A 433 -2.54 14.26 -11.64
CA TRP A 433 -1.49 13.28 -11.92
C TRP A 433 -1.62 11.99 -11.10
N SER A 434 -1.88 12.09 -9.79
CA SER A 434 -2.07 10.93 -8.92
C SER A 434 -3.27 10.06 -9.34
N ASN A 435 -4.37 10.67 -9.74
CA ASN A 435 -5.55 9.94 -10.23
C ASN A 435 -5.31 9.37 -11.64
N PHE A 436 -4.53 10.06 -12.47
CA PHE A 436 -4.08 9.53 -13.76
C PHE A 436 -3.17 8.31 -13.57
N LEU A 437 -2.30 8.28 -12.56
CA LEU A 437 -1.51 7.10 -12.22
C LEU A 437 -2.38 5.92 -11.76
N ASP A 438 -3.43 6.17 -10.98
CA ASP A 438 -4.41 5.15 -10.61
C ASP A 438 -5.12 4.60 -11.87
N PHE A 439 -5.52 5.48 -12.79
CA PHE A 439 -6.07 5.10 -14.09
C PHE A 439 -5.07 4.26 -14.90
N ALA A 440 -3.84 4.75 -15.06
CA ALA A 440 -2.77 4.09 -15.83
C ALA A 440 -2.46 2.71 -15.26
N SER A 441 -2.52 2.53 -13.94
CA SER A 441 -2.39 1.22 -13.31
C SER A 441 -3.60 0.33 -13.59
N ALA A 442 -4.83 0.85 -13.46
CA ALA A 442 -6.05 0.09 -13.71
C ALA A 442 -6.21 -0.34 -15.19
N SER A 443 -5.67 0.45 -16.11
CA SER A 443 -5.63 0.17 -17.55
C SER A 443 -4.32 -0.49 -18.02
N ASN A 444 -3.40 -0.80 -17.08
CA ASN A 444 -2.08 -1.42 -17.30
C ASN A 444 -1.22 -0.71 -18.36
N LEU A 445 -1.29 0.63 -18.37
CA LEU A 445 -0.36 1.48 -19.10
C LEU A 445 1.02 1.55 -18.41
N SER A 446 1.05 1.39 -17.08
CA SER A 446 2.28 1.24 -16.27
C SER A 446 2.46 -0.20 -15.79
N SER A 447 3.71 -0.67 -15.69
CA SER A 447 4.04 -2.05 -15.30
C SER A 447 3.77 -2.34 -13.82
N GLY A 448 2.50 -2.60 -13.48
CA GLY A 448 2.09 -3.04 -12.14
C GLY A 448 2.26 -4.55 -11.91
N THR A 449 2.37 -5.37 -12.96
CA THR A 449 2.43 -6.84 -12.83
C THR A 449 3.31 -7.48 -13.91
N GLY A 450 4.58 -7.73 -13.58
CA GLY A 450 5.33 -8.94 -13.98
C GLY A 450 5.66 -9.24 -15.44
N SER A 451 5.07 -8.61 -16.46
CA SER A 451 5.44 -8.86 -17.88
C SER A 451 6.17 -7.65 -18.47
N ALA A 452 7.50 -7.73 -18.51
CA ALA A 452 8.41 -6.65 -18.85
C ALA A 452 8.43 -6.21 -20.34
N LEU A 453 7.47 -6.59 -21.17
CA LEU A 453 7.55 -6.41 -22.62
C LEU A 453 6.57 -5.38 -23.22
N THR A 454 5.59 -4.86 -22.46
CA THR A 454 4.54 -3.97 -23.00
C THR A 454 4.02 -2.94 -22.00
N ALA A 455 4.88 -2.13 -21.38
CA ALA A 455 4.43 -1.06 -20.48
C ALA A 455 5.24 0.23 -20.68
N LEU A 456 4.56 1.37 -20.50
CA LEU A 456 5.21 2.68 -20.51
C LEU A 456 5.96 2.88 -19.19
N SER A 457 7.16 3.45 -19.29
CA SER A 457 7.90 3.94 -18.13
C SER A 457 7.18 5.12 -17.49
N LEU A 458 7.50 5.40 -16.22
CA LEU A 458 6.94 6.55 -15.51
C LEU A 458 7.29 7.87 -16.21
N THR A 459 8.48 7.96 -16.80
CA THR A 459 8.94 9.12 -17.57
C THR A 459 8.09 9.32 -18.83
N GLU A 460 7.79 8.26 -19.57
CA GLU A 460 6.95 8.32 -20.76
C GLU A 460 5.49 8.70 -20.42
N LEU A 461 4.97 8.19 -19.30
CA LEU A 461 3.64 8.57 -18.81
C LEU A 461 3.58 10.03 -18.34
N ALA A 462 4.64 10.50 -17.67
CA ALA A 462 4.73 11.89 -17.22
C ALA A 462 4.83 12.84 -18.40
N GLY A 463 5.65 12.50 -19.41
CA GLY A 463 5.74 13.24 -20.67
C GLY A 463 4.39 13.33 -21.38
N ALA A 464 3.72 12.19 -21.58
CA ALA A 464 2.38 12.16 -22.20
C ALA A 464 1.35 13.02 -21.44
N PHE A 465 1.38 13.00 -20.10
CA PHE A 465 0.50 13.80 -19.25
C PHE A 465 0.78 15.30 -19.39
N VAL A 466 2.03 15.72 -19.22
CA VAL A 466 2.43 17.14 -19.25
C VAL A 466 2.23 17.74 -20.64
N ASP A 467 2.60 17.01 -21.69
CA ASP A 467 2.48 17.47 -23.08
C ASP A 467 1.03 17.59 -23.57
N SER A 468 0.07 16.99 -22.85
CA SER A 468 -1.35 17.05 -23.21
C SER A 468 -2.10 18.21 -22.58
N ILE A 469 -1.43 19.00 -21.72
CA ILE A 469 -2.05 20.15 -21.06
C ILE A 469 -1.88 21.38 -21.95
N ASP A 470 -2.99 21.87 -22.49
CA ASP A 470 -3.00 22.90 -23.54
C ASP A 470 -2.53 24.29 -23.06
N ASN A 471 -2.43 24.49 -21.75
CA ASN A 471 -2.10 25.78 -21.16
C ASN A 471 -0.84 25.71 -20.29
N GLN A 472 0.31 25.59 -20.97
CA GLN A 472 1.66 25.47 -20.39
C GLN A 472 2.18 26.75 -19.69
N MET A 473 1.40 27.84 -19.69
CA MET A 473 1.83 29.17 -19.20
C MET A 473 1.48 29.42 -17.71
N THR A 474 0.81 28.50 -17.02
CA THR A 474 0.48 28.62 -15.59
C THR A 474 1.41 27.75 -14.74
N ASN A 475 1.95 28.33 -13.66
CA ASN A 475 2.90 27.68 -12.72
C ASN A 475 2.36 26.43 -12.00
N ASP A 476 1.08 26.09 -12.21
CA ASP A 476 0.45 24.87 -11.72
C ASP A 476 -0.03 24.03 -12.90
N VAL A 477 0.47 22.80 -12.96
CA VAL A 477 0.04 21.77 -13.90
C VAL A 477 -1.25 21.21 -13.30
N GLY A 478 -2.36 21.93 -13.49
CA GLY A 478 -3.69 21.47 -13.07
C GLY A 478 -4.00 20.06 -13.59
N GLY A 479 -5.09 19.45 -13.13
CA GLY A 479 -5.45 18.13 -13.66
C GLY A 479 -5.94 18.20 -15.12
N LEU A 480 -5.94 17.03 -15.79
CA LEU A 480 -6.40 16.89 -17.16
C LEU A 480 -7.90 17.13 -17.25
N TYR A 481 -8.32 17.82 -18.30
CA TYR A 481 -9.69 17.77 -18.81
C TYR A 481 -9.92 16.53 -19.64
N PHE A 482 -11.18 16.28 -20.01
CA PHE A 482 -11.49 15.09 -20.80
C PHE A 482 -10.82 15.12 -22.18
N SER A 483 -10.77 16.28 -22.85
CA SER A 483 -10.06 16.43 -24.14
C SER A 483 -8.55 16.19 -23.99
N GLU A 484 -7.94 16.76 -22.95
CA GLU A 484 -6.52 16.55 -22.63
C GLU A 484 -6.24 15.09 -22.27
N PHE A 485 -7.15 14.44 -21.53
CA PHE A 485 -7.08 13.02 -21.23
C PHE A 485 -7.11 12.17 -22.50
N ILE A 486 -7.97 12.49 -23.47
CA ILE A 486 -7.97 11.83 -24.78
C ILE A 486 -6.62 12.00 -25.49
N ASN A 487 -6.04 13.21 -25.45
CA ASN A 487 -4.70 13.47 -25.98
C ASN A 487 -3.63 12.62 -25.28
N VAL A 488 -3.71 12.46 -23.95
CA VAL A 488 -2.79 11.59 -23.20
C VAL A 488 -2.88 10.15 -23.70
N ILE A 489 -4.09 9.63 -23.95
CA ILE A 489 -4.25 8.25 -24.47
C ILE A 489 -3.64 8.11 -25.86
N ILE A 490 -3.81 9.09 -26.74
CA ILE A 490 -3.17 9.12 -28.06
C ILE A 490 -1.65 9.09 -27.90
N ARG A 491 -1.08 10.00 -27.09
CA ARG A 491 0.37 10.05 -26.84
C ARG A 491 0.90 8.75 -26.24
N CYS A 492 0.18 8.16 -25.29
CA CYS A 492 0.51 6.85 -24.73
C CYS A 492 0.56 5.77 -25.82
N ALA A 493 -0.36 5.78 -26.79
CA ALA A 493 -0.36 4.82 -27.88
C ALA A 493 0.83 5.00 -28.82
N LEU A 494 1.22 6.25 -29.11
CA LEU A 494 2.35 6.57 -29.98
C LEU A 494 3.70 6.15 -29.38
N VAL A 495 3.84 6.29 -28.06
CA VAL A 495 5.06 5.90 -27.32
C VAL A 495 5.10 4.39 -27.05
N PHE A 496 3.96 3.73 -27.07
CA PHE A 496 3.87 2.30 -26.79
C PHE A 496 4.63 1.48 -27.85
N LYS A 497 5.63 0.71 -27.42
CA LYS A 497 6.48 -0.10 -28.30
C LYS A 497 5.78 -1.39 -28.73
N PHE A 498 4.81 -1.30 -29.63
CA PHE A 498 4.23 -2.47 -30.30
C PHE A 498 5.16 -2.94 -31.43
N GLN A 499 5.76 -4.13 -31.31
CA GLN A 499 6.75 -4.68 -32.26
C GLN A 499 6.20 -4.92 -33.69
N GLU A 500 4.89 -4.72 -33.93
CA GLU A 500 4.20 -5.08 -35.17
C GLU A 500 3.10 -4.06 -35.56
N ALA A 501 3.28 -2.77 -35.28
CA ALA A 501 2.28 -1.75 -35.63
C ALA A 501 2.74 -0.91 -36.82
N SER A 502 2.03 -1.00 -37.95
CA SER A 502 2.36 -0.30 -39.20
C SER A 502 1.86 1.14 -39.27
N THR A 503 0.85 1.51 -38.47
CA THR A 503 0.27 2.85 -38.42
C THR A 503 -0.07 3.27 -36.99
N ASP A 504 -0.19 4.58 -36.75
CA ASP A 504 -0.52 5.11 -35.42
C ASP A 504 -1.94 4.75 -34.97
N ARG A 505 -2.87 4.62 -35.92
CA ARG A 505 -4.20 4.07 -35.68
C ARG A 505 -4.13 2.63 -35.16
N VAL A 506 -3.28 1.80 -35.76
CA VAL A 506 -3.05 0.42 -35.31
C VAL A 506 -2.45 0.39 -33.91
N LYS A 507 -1.51 1.28 -33.57
CA LYS A 507 -0.97 1.41 -32.21
C LYS A 507 -2.06 1.75 -31.20
N LEU A 508 -2.94 2.69 -31.54
CA LEU A 508 -4.07 3.08 -30.70
C LEU A 508 -5.06 1.93 -30.51
N GLU A 509 -5.42 1.20 -31.58
CA GLU A 509 -6.27 0.00 -31.47
C GLU A 509 -5.67 -1.06 -30.55
N LYS A 510 -4.36 -1.34 -30.68
CA LYS A 510 -3.64 -2.28 -29.80
C LYS A 510 -3.65 -1.80 -28.34
N LEU A 511 -3.48 -0.50 -28.10
CA LEU A 511 -3.58 0.08 -26.76
C LEU A 511 -4.98 -0.09 -26.16
N LEU A 512 -6.03 0.25 -26.90
CA LEU A 512 -7.42 0.13 -26.43
C LEU A 512 -7.79 -1.32 -26.12
N LEU A 513 -7.32 -2.27 -26.93
CA LEU A 513 -7.50 -3.70 -26.66
C LEU A 513 -6.78 -4.15 -25.39
N HIS A 514 -5.54 -3.69 -25.18
CA HIS A 514 -4.78 -3.94 -23.96
C HIS A 514 -5.50 -3.36 -22.73
N MET A 515 -6.02 -2.14 -22.83
CA MET A 515 -6.81 -1.51 -21.76
C MET A 515 -8.07 -2.32 -21.44
N ASN A 516 -8.81 -2.78 -22.46
CA ASN A 516 -10.02 -3.60 -22.26
C ASN A 516 -9.73 -4.90 -21.49
N ASN A 517 -8.70 -5.66 -21.91
CA ASN A 517 -8.33 -6.92 -21.25
C ASN A 517 -8.00 -6.71 -19.76
N ASN A 518 -7.39 -5.56 -19.45
CA ASN A 518 -7.06 -5.20 -18.07
C ASN A 518 -8.28 -4.69 -17.31
N PHE A 519 -9.17 -3.90 -17.91
CA PHE A 519 -10.43 -3.53 -17.25
C PHE A 519 -11.27 -4.75 -16.89
N GLN A 520 -11.32 -5.78 -17.73
CA GLN A 520 -12.05 -7.01 -17.43
C GLN A 520 -11.48 -7.79 -16.23
N THR A 521 -10.17 -7.69 -15.98
CA THR A 521 -9.48 -8.46 -14.92
C THR A 521 -9.22 -7.65 -13.65
N ALA A 522 -8.93 -6.36 -13.78
CA ALA A 522 -8.60 -5.45 -12.69
C ALA A 522 -9.86 -4.88 -12.02
N ILE A 523 -10.92 -4.55 -12.76
CA ILE A 523 -12.12 -3.94 -12.18
C ILE A 523 -12.84 -4.89 -11.20
N PRO A 524 -13.03 -6.20 -11.49
CA PRO A 524 -13.54 -7.12 -10.49
C PRO A 524 -12.66 -7.18 -9.23
N LYS A 525 -11.33 -7.07 -9.35
CA LYS A 525 -10.43 -7.04 -8.19
C LYS A 525 -10.55 -5.73 -7.40
N ILE A 526 -10.66 -4.58 -8.07
CA ILE A 526 -10.89 -3.27 -7.45
C ILE A 526 -12.24 -3.26 -6.71
N ILE A 527 -13.28 -3.84 -7.30
CA ILE A 527 -14.61 -3.98 -6.67
C ILE A 527 -14.57 -4.99 -5.52
N ASN A 528 -13.92 -6.14 -5.69
CA ASN A 528 -13.88 -7.22 -4.70
C ASN A 528 -13.00 -6.90 -3.51
N SER A 529 -11.88 -6.19 -3.70
CA SER A 529 -11.05 -5.65 -2.61
C SER A 529 -11.81 -4.62 -1.75
N GLY A 530 -12.83 -3.95 -2.32
CA GLY A 530 -13.80 -3.16 -1.56
C GLY A 530 -14.83 -4.01 -0.80
N ASN A 531 -15.21 -5.18 -1.32
CA ASN A 531 -16.20 -6.08 -0.70
C ASN A 531 -15.63 -6.99 0.40
N GLU A 532 -14.36 -7.40 0.32
CA GLU A 532 -13.71 -8.27 1.32
C GLU A 532 -13.52 -7.61 2.70
N ARG A 533 -13.66 -6.27 2.79
CA ARG A 533 -13.60 -5.54 4.06
C ARG A 533 -14.88 -5.57 4.89
N VAL A 534 -15.94 -6.26 4.44
CA VAL A 534 -17.21 -6.35 5.20
C VAL A 534 -17.48 -7.78 5.62
N GLY A 535 -16.97 -8.15 6.79
CA GLY A 535 -17.20 -9.45 7.42
C GLY A 535 -18.64 -9.67 7.90
N LYS A 536 -19.19 -10.82 7.52
CA LYS A 536 -20.32 -11.62 8.05
C LYS A 536 -21.25 -10.97 9.10
N GLY A 537 -22.41 -10.51 8.62
CA GLY A 537 -23.64 -10.38 9.39
C GLY A 537 -24.80 -9.88 8.52
N GLY A 538 -25.72 -10.77 8.11
CA GLY A 538 -27.09 -10.42 7.69
C GLY A 538 -27.35 -10.01 6.23
N GLN A 539 -27.82 -11.01 5.45
CA GLN A 539 -28.80 -11.01 4.35
C GLN A 539 -28.62 -10.21 3.02
N THR A 540 -28.44 -11.05 1.98
CA THR A 540 -28.96 -11.05 0.59
C THR A 540 -28.35 -10.17 -0.52
N ALA A 541 -28.08 -10.89 -1.61
CA ALA A 541 -27.58 -10.48 -2.92
C ALA A 541 -28.45 -9.38 -3.56
N GLY A 542 -27.82 -8.26 -3.91
CA GLY A 542 -28.44 -7.18 -4.71
C GLY A 542 -28.03 -5.75 -4.34
N GLY A 543 -27.59 -5.49 -3.10
CA GLY A 543 -27.54 -4.12 -2.55
C GLY A 543 -26.25 -3.29 -2.71
N ARG A 544 -25.14 -3.83 -3.24
CA ARG A 544 -23.81 -3.16 -3.18
C ARG A 544 -23.22 -2.74 -4.53
N ALA A 545 -24.06 -2.55 -5.56
CA ALA A 545 -23.63 -2.03 -6.86
C ALA A 545 -23.70 -0.49 -6.98
N LEU A 546 -23.97 0.26 -5.91
CA LEU A 546 -24.39 1.66 -6.01
C LEU A 546 -23.70 2.59 -5.00
N SER A 547 -22.37 2.76 -5.10
CA SER A 547 -21.89 4.15 -5.07
C SER A 547 -21.98 4.65 -6.51
N THR A 548 -22.56 5.84 -6.72
CA THR A 548 -22.77 6.42 -8.05
C THR A 548 -21.49 6.39 -8.89
N SER A 549 -20.31 6.56 -8.26
CA SER A 549 -18.99 6.47 -8.88
C SER A 549 -18.62 5.06 -9.38
N HIS A 550 -18.78 3.99 -8.58
CA HIS A 550 -18.49 2.63 -9.07
C HIS A 550 -19.43 2.20 -10.20
N GLY A 551 -20.69 2.67 -10.14
CA GLY A 551 -21.64 2.52 -11.23
C GLY A 551 -21.23 3.26 -12.52
N LEU A 552 -20.45 4.34 -12.43
CA LEU A 552 -19.85 5.01 -13.60
C LEU A 552 -18.73 4.18 -14.19
N LEU A 553 -17.82 3.63 -13.38
CA LEU A 553 -16.73 2.78 -13.88
C LEU A 553 -17.27 1.54 -14.60
N ILE A 554 -18.22 0.81 -13.98
CA ILE A 554 -18.82 -0.40 -14.59
C ILE A 554 -19.54 -0.07 -15.90
N ARG A 555 -20.34 1.00 -15.93
CA ARG A 555 -21.05 1.44 -17.15
C ARG A 555 -20.07 1.92 -18.21
N GLY A 556 -19.06 2.69 -17.81
CA GLY A 556 -18.01 3.21 -18.68
C GLY A 556 -17.23 2.10 -19.36
N THR A 557 -16.75 1.11 -18.59
CA THR A 557 -16.08 -0.07 -19.16
C THR A 557 -17.00 -0.88 -20.04
N ARG A 558 -18.27 -1.09 -19.67
CA ARG A 558 -19.20 -1.84 -20.52
C ARG A 558 -19.42 -1.15 -21.86
N GLU A 559 -19.60 0.17 -21.86
CA GLU A 559 -19.78 0.95 -23.08
C GLU A 559 -18.50 0.99 -23.92
N PHE A 560 -17.34 1.16 -23.28
CA PHE A 560 -16.03 1.05 -23.93
C PHE A 560 -15.84 -0.30 -24.62
N ASN A 561 -16.14 -1.40 -23.93
CA ASN A 561 -16.03 -2.76 -24.47
C ASN A 561 -17.04 -3.00 -25.59
N THR A 562 -18.25 -2.45 -25.48
CA THR A 562 -19.27 -2.56 -26.52
C THR A 562 -18.83 -1.86 -27.79
N ALA A 563 -18.30 -0.64 -27.68
CA ALA A 563 -17.74 0.10 -28.81
C ALA A 563 -16.56 -0.66 -29.44
N LEU A 564 -15.67 -1.23 -28.61
CA LEU A 564 -14.55 -2.03 -29.10
C LEU A 564 -15.01 -3.29 -29.84
N HIS A 565 -16.00 -4.03 -29.31
CA HIS A 565 -16.55 -5.19 -29.98
C HIS A 565 -17.30 -4.86 -31.27
N GLN A 566 -18.00 -3.72 -31.33
CA GLN A 566 -18.62 -3.23 -32.55
C GLN A 566 -17.57 -2.89 -33.61
N HIS A 567 -16.49 -2.22 -33.21
CA HIS A 567 -15.35 -1.92 -34.09
C HIS A 567 -14.73 -3.20 -34.65
N VAL A 568 -14.40 -4.18 -33.79
CA VAL A 568 -13.85 -5.49 -34.22
C VAL A 568 -14.78 -6.19 -35.23
N LYS A 569 -16.10 -6.14 -35.02
CA LYS A 569 -17.06 -6.75 -35.94
C LYS A 569 -17.12 -6.05 -37.29
N MET A 570 -17.04 -4.71 -37.33
CA MET A 570 -17.01 -3.93 -38.57
C MET A 570 -15.72 -4.16 -39.36
N VAL A 571 -14.60 -4.35 -38.66
CA VAL A 571 -13.33 -4.70 -39.31
C VAL A 571 -13.44 -6.09 -39.95
N ASN A 572 -13.96 -7.07 -39.21
CA ASN A 572 -14.13 -8.44 -39.70
C ASN A 572 -15.18 -8.59 -40.82
N SER A 573 -16.09 -7.62 -41.02
CA SER A 573 -17.00 -7.60 -42.17
C SER A 573 -16.36 -7.04 -43.45
N GLY A 574 -15.08 -6.61 -43.40
CA GLY A 574 -14.33 -6.12 -44.55
C GLY A 574 -14.53 -4.63 -44.85
N ASP A 575 -15.21 -3.88 -43.96
CA ASP A 575 -15.57 -2.48 -44.21
C ASP A 575 -14.45 -1.48 -43.85
N VAL A 576 -13.38 -1.91 -43.16
CA VAL A 576 -12.29 -1.03 -42.67
C VAL A 576 -10.95 -1.78 -42.61
N GLU A 577 -9.84 -1.16 -43.03
CA GLU A 577 -8.48 -1.66 -42.75
C GLU A 577 -8.13 -1.51 -41.26
N SER A 578 -7.90 -2.64 -40.58
CA SER A 578 -7.49 -2.69 -39.16
C SER A 578 -6.78 -4.01 -38.83
N ILE A 579 -6.10 -4.07 -37.68
CA ILE A 579 -5.34 -5.24 -37.23
C ILE A 579 -6.16 -6.53 -37.12
N PHE A 580 -7.49 -6.43 -36.97
CA PHE A 580 -8.32 -7.63 -36.86
C PHE A 580 -8.42 -8.39 -38.19
N ASN A 581 -8.04 -7.78 -39.31
CA ASN A 581 -7.91 -8.47 -40.61
C ASN A 581 -6.65 -9.35 -40.71
N PHE A 582 -5.65 -9.17 -39.85
CA PHE A 582 -4.39 -9.93 -39.90
C PHE A 582 -4.43 -11.27 -39.14
N ALA A 583 -5.34 -11.40 -38.16
CA ALA A 583 -5.40 -12.59 -37.30
C ALA A 583 -5.87 -13.87 -38.04
N GLU A 584 -6.58 -13.76 -39.17
CA GLU A 584 -7.01 -14.94 -39.94
C GLU A 584 -5.93 -15.52 -40.86
N LYS A 585 -4.91 -14.75 -41.26
CA LYS A 585 -3.83 -15.29 -42.11
C LYS A 585 -2.78 -16.10 -41.35
N ALA A 586 -2.65 -15.89 -40.04
CA ALA A 586 -1.70 -16.62 -39.20
C ALA A 586 -2.26 -17.93 -38.61
N GLY A 587 -3.57 -18.19 -38.74
CA GLY A 587 -4.24 -19.38 -38.21
C GLY A 587 -4.59 -20.47 -39.24
N ALA A 588 -4.12 -20.32 -40.49
CA ALA A 588 -4.44 -21.25 -41.58
C ALA A 588 -3.28 -22.19 -41.96
N GLU A 589 -2.09 -22.01 -41.39
CA GLU A 589 -0.94 -22.91 -41.55
C GLU A 589 -0.40 -23.25 -40.16
N GLU A 590 -0.33 -24.55 -39.85
CA GLU A 590 0.08 -25.16 -38.56
C GLU A 590 -0.99 -25.28 -37.47
N ASP A 591 -1.86 -26.30 -37.55
CA ASP A 591 -2.07 -27.24 -36.42
C ASP A 591 -2.82 -28.52 -36.86
N ASP A 592 -2.09 -29.48 -37.42
CA ASP A 592 -2.48 -30.89 -37.36
C ASP A 592 -1.96 -31.47 -36.03
N GLY A 593 -2.77 -31.29 -34.98
CA GLY A 593 -2.77 -32.19 -33.84
C GLY A 593 -2.30 -31.62 -32.51
N LEU A 594 -3.23 -31.12 -31.71
CA LEU A 594 -3.58 -31.66 -30.38
C LEU A 594 -4.76 -30.88 -29.79
N GLY A 595 -5.92 -31.53 -29.80
CA GLY A 595 -7.14 -30.96 -29.25
C GLY A 595 -7.13 -30.87 -27.72
N GLY A 596 -7.68 -29.76 -27.23
CA GLY A 596 -8.38 -29.73 -25.94
C GLY A 596 -8.02 -28.54 -25.06
N LEU A 597 -8.76 -27.43 -25.19
CA LEU A 597 -9.10 -26.49 -24.10
C LEU A 597 -10.05 -25.37 -24.58
N THR A 598 -11.19 -25.73 -25.18
CA THR A 598 -12.29 -24.78 -25.47
C THR A 598 -13.66 -25.44 -25.26
N ALA A 599 -14.00 -25.75 -24.00
CA ALA A 599 -15.37 -26.10 -23.63
C ALA A 599 -15.64 -25.65 -22.18
N GLY A 600 -16.16 -24.43 -22.03
CA GLY A 600 -16.49 -23.92 -20.71
C GLY A 600 -17.10 -22.52 -20.66
N LEU A 601 -17.83 -22.10 -21.69
CA LEU A 601 -18.64 -20.88 -21.65
C LEU A 601 -19.83 -21.03 -22.61
N ARG A 602 -20.76 -21.90 -22.26
CA ARG A 602 -22.15 -21.85 -22.75
C ARG A 602 -23.12 -22.09 -21.60
N THR A 603 -23.89 -21.04 -21.35
CA THR A 603 -25.28 -21.00 -20.86
C THR A 603 -25.61 -21.36 -19.41
N GLY A 604 -26.28 -20.39 -18.76
CA GLY A 604 -27.24 -20.49 -17.66
C GLY A 604 -27.43 -19.08 -17.08
N LEU A 605 -28.58 -18.40 -17.06
CA LEU A 605 -29.93 -18.85 -16.70
C LEU A 605 -29.95 -19.94 -15.63
#